data_AF-A0A0G4PV02-F1
#
_entry.id   AF-A0A0G4PV02-F1
#
_cell.length_a   1.000
_cell.length_b   1.000
_cell.length_c   1.000
_cell.angle_alpha   90.00
_cell.angle_beta   90.00
_cell.angle_gamma   90.00
#
_symmetry.space_group_name_H-M   'P 1'
#
loop_
_entity.id
_entity.type
_entity.pdbx_description
1 polymer ?
#
loop_
_entity_poly.entity_id
_entity_poly.type
_entity_poly.pdbx_seq_one_letter_code
_entity_poly.pdbx_strand_id
1 'polypeptide(L)'
;MKVESVQVEGYTTLPVQLPTTPLFPKPATHYLYIRPHEPRIPDPDSTRSLFIVNVPIDTTEAHLRHLFGTQLAAGRVEKVQFEDVQTKKRAAATTTETNLTQSKKKRKRVTADDFERYLDDITLPSTWDRKLQKSGAHAVVIFADKPSMESSLKAATKAAKRGTTIVWGDSLPTDRIPVLGLNRYVAHERMQYPDRGTLLRAVNEFMTTFTQVSEARKREDHKRLAVPDEDGFVTVSHGPKLNSVAREEEMKELVEKQKKKGEGLEDFYRFQSREKRKERQNQLLRRFDEDKKKLAEIKARKGKIRPE
;
A
#
# COMPACT_ATOMS: atom_id res chain seq x y z
N MET A 1 -33.72 -24.82 39.80
CA MET A 1 -33.07 -23.67 40.48
C MET A 1 -33.07 -22.51 39.49
N LYS A 2 -33.70 -21.37 39.82
CA LYS A 2 -33.64 -20.16 38.97
C LYS A 2 -32.22 -19.62 39.10
N VAL A 3 -31.41 -19.74 38.05
CA VAL A 3 -30.10 -19.10 38.00
C VAL A 3 -30.37 -17.62 37.85
N GLU A 4 -30.00 -16.83 38.86
CA GLU A 4 -30.13 -15.37 38.82
C GLU A 4 -29.41 -14.85 37.56
N SER A 5 -30.06 -13.94 36.82
CA SER A 5 -29.40 -13.30 35.69
C SER A 5 -28.23 -12.48 36.21
N VAL A 6 -27.02 -13.01 36.06
CA VAL A 6 -25.80 -12.31 36.44
C VAL A 6 -25.55 -11.24 35.36
N GLN A 7 -26.14 -10.06 35.52
CA GLN A 7 -25.70 -8.89 34.78
C GLN A 7 -24.49 -8.30 35.50
N VAL A 8 -23.42 -8.05 34.76
CA VAL A 8 -22.20 -7.44 35.30
C VAL A 8 -21.99 -6.12 34.56
N GLU A 9 -22.12 -4.98 35.23
CA GLU A 9 -21.92 -3.64 34.64
C GLU A 9 -22.67 -3.41 33.32
N GLY A 10 -23.91 -3.90 33.23
CA GLY A 10 -24.74 -3.79 32.01
C GLY A 10 -24.48 -4.86 30.94
N TYR A 11 -23.51 -5.75 31.14
CA TYR A 11 -23.33 -6.94 30.30
C TYR A 11 -24.24 -8.08 30.74
N THR A 12 -24.90 -8.69 29.78
CA THR A 12 -25.56 -9.98 29.96
C THR A 12 -24.51 -11.08 29.96
N THR A 13 -24.44 -11.87 31.03
CA THR A 13 -23.63 -13.08 31.02
C THR A 13 -24.36 -14.22 30.33
N LEU A 14 -23.67 -14.92 29.44
CA LEU A 14 -24.16 -16.12 28.79
C LEU A 14 -23.16 -17.26 29.08
N PRO A 15 -23.52 -18.22 29.96
CA PRO A 15 -22.70 -19.40 30.18
C PRO A 15 -22.80 -20.33 28.96
N VAL A 16 -21.65 -20.72 28.42
CA VAL A 16 -21.52 -21.73 27.37
C VAL A 16 -20.59 -22.84 27.86
N GLN A 17 -20.88 -24.09 27.51
CA GLN A 17 -20.02 -25.22 27.81
C GLN A 17 -19.03 -25.44 26.68
N LEU A 18 -17.76 -25.56 26.99
CA LEU A 18 -16.76 -25.99 26.02
C LEU A 18 -16.95 -27.50 25.72
N PRO A 19 -16.72 -27.94 24.47
CA PRO A 19 -16.88 -29.34 24.11
C PRO A 19 -15.92 -30.21 24.93
N THR A 20 -16.40 -31.39 25.33
CA THR A 20 -15.57 -32.35 26.05
C THR A 20 -14.53 -32.97 25.11
N THR A 21 -13.36 -33.26 25.66
CA THR A 21 -12.30 -33.96 24.93
C THR A 21 -11.88 -35.20 25.72
N PRO A 22 -11.23 -36.20 25.08
CA PRO A 22 -10.75 -37.38 25.81
C PRO A 22 -9.84 -37.04 27.00
N LEU A 23 -9.08 -35.93 26.91
CA LEU A 23 -8.19 -35.43 27.96
C LEU A 23 -8.93 -34.61 29.03
N PHE A 24 -10.04 -33.97 28.67
CA PHE A 24 -10.88 -33.16 29.56
C PHE A 24 -12.34 -33.62 29.45
N PRO A 25 -12.72 -34.69 30.17
CA PRO A 25 -14.06 -35.27 30.10
C PRO A 25 -15.11 -34.44 30.84
N LYS A 26 -14.70 -33.61 31.81
CA LYS A 26 -15.60 -32.68 32.51
C LYS A 26 -15.75 -31.40 31.68
N PRO A 27 -16.97 -31.04 31.23
CA PRO A 27 -17.17 -29.83 30.44
C PRO A 27 -16.87 -28.60 31.30
N ALA A 28 -16.04 -27.70 30.75
CA ALA A 28 -15.74 -26.43 31.37
C ALA A 28 -16.79 -25.39 30.96
N THR A 29 -17.28 -24.60 31.92
CA THR A 29 -18.18 -23.48 31.65
C THR A 29 -17.36 -22.22 31.35
N HIS A 30 -17.59 -21.65 30.18
CA HIS A 30 -17.02 -20.38 29.74
C HIS A 30 -18.10 -19.30 29.73
N TYR A 31 -17.79 -18.10 30.20
CA TYR A 31 -18.77 -17.01 30.29
C TYR A 31 -18.52 -15.97 29.22
N LEU A 32 -19.52 -15.75 28.37
CA LEU A 32 -19.54 -14.64 27.42
C LEU A 32 -20.24 -13.44 28.04
N TYR A 33 -19.72 -12.24 27.79
CA TYR A 33 -20.34 -10.99 28.25
C TYR A 33 -20.85 -10.22 27.04
N ILE A 34 -22.17 -10.04 26.96
CA ILE A 34 -22.85 -9.51 25.78
C ILE A 34 -23.54 -8.19 26.13
N ARG A 35 -23.34 -7.15 25.32
CA ARG A 35 -24.08 -5.89 25.40
C ARG A 35 -24.34 -5.30 24.01
N PRO A 36 -25.30 -4.36 23.85
CA PRO A 36 -25.41 -3.54 22.65
C PRO A 36 -24.08 -2.82 22.34
N HIS A 37 -23.70 -2.75 21.06
CA HIS A 37 -22.48 -2.07 20.65
C HIS A 37 -22.69 -0.56 20.52
N GLU A 38 -22.11 0.19 21.45
CA GLU A 38 -22.18 1.66 21.49
C GLU A 38 -20.76 2.26 21.43
N PRO A 39 -20.17 2.38 20.23
CA PRO A 39 -18.88 3.03 20.07
C PRO A 39 -18.99 4.54 20.31
N ARG A 40 -17.88 5.18 20.70
CA ARG A 40 -17.81 6.64 20.93
C ARG A 40 -18.24 7.45 19.69
N ILE A 41 -17.96 6.94 18.51
CA ILE A 41 -18.38 7.50 17.22
C ILE A 41 -19.33 6.47 16.61
N PRO A 42 -20.65 6.76 16.52
CA PRO A 42 -21.62 5.83 15.96
C PRO A 42 -21.33 5.56 14.49
N ASP A 43 -21.13 4.28 14.15
CA ASP A 43 -21.09 3.79 12.78
C ASP A 43 -22.52 3.42 12.32
N PRO A 44 -22.82 3.36 11.01
CA PRO A 44 -24.15 2.97 10.53
C PRO A 44 -24.61 1.61 11.04
N ASP A 45 -23.67 0.69 11.29
CA ASP A 45 -23.92 -0.66 11.80
C ASP A 45 -24.04 -0.74 13.34
N SER A 46 -23.73 0.33 14.08
CA SER A 46 -23.77 0.34 15.55
C SER A 46 -25.17 0.03 16.08
N THR A 47 -26.22 0.49 15.40
CA THR A 47 -27.61 0.29 15.84
C THR A 47 -28.10 -1.16 15.80
N ARG A 48 -27.42 -2.03 15.03
CA ARG A 48 -27.78 -3.44 14.82
C ARG A 48 -26.65 -4.39 15.22
N SER A 49 -25.74 -3.96 16.09
CA SER A 49 -24.60 -4.77 16.51
C SER A 49 -24.54 -5.02 18.01
N LEU A 50 -23.99 -6.18 18.37
CA LEU A 50 -23.67 -6.57 19.74
C LEU A 50 -22.16 -6.58 19.94
N PHE A 51 -21.74 -6.09 21.09
CA PHE A 51 -20.38 -6.21 21.59
C PHE A 51 -20.30 -7.39 22.55
N ILE A 52 -19.46 -8.36 22.21
CA ILE A 52 -19.25 -9.59 22.98
C ILE A 52 -17.80 -9.61 23.46
N VAL A 53 -17.60 -9.84 24.76
CA VAL A 53 -16.29 -9.92 25.40
C VAL A 53 -16.06 -11.33 25.91
N ASN A 54 -14.77 -11.68 26.04
CA ASN A 54 -14.29 -12.97 26.49
C ASN A 54 -14.77 -14.08 25.55
N VAL A 55 -14.57 -13.90 24.26
CA VAL A 55 -14.94 -14.88 23.25
C VAL A 55 -13.93 -16.04 23.27
N PRO A 56 -14.32 -17.34 23.15
CA PRO A 56 -13.37 -18.45 23.10
C PRO A 56 -12.27 -18.25 22.06
N ILE A 57 -11.06 -18.74 22.36
CA ILE A 57 -9.88 -18.61 21.49
C ILE A 57 -10.11 -19.19 20.10
N ASP A 58 -10.95 -20.21 20.03
CA ASP A 58 -11.41 -20.86 18.83
C ASP A 58 -12.76 -20.32 18.37
N THR A 59 -12.96 -19.00 18.43
CA THR A 59 -14.14 -18.41 17.78
C THR A 59 -13.89 -18.08 16.32
N THR A 60 -14.83 -18.48 15.46
CA THR A 60 -14.95 -18.06 14.06
C THR A 60 -16.27 -17.34 13.88
N GLU A 61 -16.44 -16.73 12.71
CA GLU A 61 -17.73 -16.21 12.29
C GLU A 61 -18.82 -17.31 12.28
N ALA A 62 -18.49 -18.53 11.86
CA ALA A 62 -19.41 -19.66 11.84
C ALA A 62 -19.94 -20.02 13.25
N HIS A 63 -19.09 -19.96 14.28
CA HIS A 63 -19.50 -20.18 15.67
C HIS A 63 -20.57 -19.18 16.12
N LEU A 64 -20.37 -17.90 15.84
CA LEU A 64 -21.31 -16.86 16.26
C LEU A 64 -22.60 -16.88 15.42
N ARG A 65 -22.51 -17.16 14.12
CA ARG A 65 -23.70 -17.39 13.29
C ARG A 65 -24.55 -18.55 13.82
N HIS A 66 -23.90 -19.64 14.23
CA HIS A 66 -24.59 -20.82 14.77
C HIS A 66 -25.18 -20.59 16.16
N LEU A 67 -24.46 -19.88 17.04
CA LEU A 67 -24.94 -19.52 18.37
C LEU A 67 -26.25 -18.72 18.28
N PHE A 68 -26.26 -17.63 17.50
CA PHE A 68 -27.43 -16.75 17.41
C PHE A 68 -28.53 -17.28 16.48
N GLY A 69 -28.15 -18.02 15.44
CA GLY A 69 -29.07 -18.55 14.44
C GLY A 69 -29.71 -19.88 14.83
N THR A 70 -28.92 -20.86 15.25
CA THR A 70 -29.39 -22.24 15.52
C THR A 70 -29.67 -22.47 16.99
N GLN A 71 -28.71 -22.16 17.87
CA GLN A 71 -28.80 -22.52 19.29
C GLN A 71 -29.76 -21.62 20.06
N LEU A 72 -29.68 -20.30 19.83
CA LEU A 72 -30.60 -19.33 20.43
C LEU A 72 -31.86 -19.09 19.59
N ALA A 73 -31.86 -19.52 18.33
CA ALA A 73 -32.98 -19.39 17.37
C ALA A 73 -33.56 -17.96 17.32
N ALA A 74 -32.69 -16.94 17.36
CA ALA A 74 -33.11 -15.58 17.66
C ALA A 74 -32.88 -14.59 16.53
N GLY A 75 -31.76 -14.68 15.81
CA GLY A 75 -31.42 -13.67 14.80
C GLY A 75 -30.40 -14.12 13.77
N ARG A 76 -30.42 -13.46 12.62
CA ARG A 76 -29.48 -13.72 11.52
C ARG A 76 -28.30 -12.76 11.58
N VAL A 77 -27.10 -13.33 11.68
CA VAL A 77 -25.83 -12.59 11.69
C VAL A 77 -25.36 -12.32 10.26
N GLU A 78 -25.11 -11.05 9.95
CA GLU A 78 -24.58 -10.60 8.66
C GLU A 78 -23.06 -10.78 8.62
N LYS A 79 -22.36 -10.16 9.57
CA LYS A 79 -20.89 -10.13 9.64
C LYS A 79 -20.41 -10.12 11.08
N VAL A 80 -19.22 -10.69 11.31
CA VAL A 80 -18.50 -10.54 12.58
C VAL A 80 -17.18 -9.81 12.37
N GLN A 81 -16.89 -8.87 13.26
CA GLN A 81 -15.60 -8.19 13.36
C GLN A 81 -14.91 -8.60 14.65
N PHE A 82 -13.65 -9.02 14.57
CA PHE A 82 -12.84 -9.41 15.73
C PHE A 82 -11.81 -8.32 16.04
N GLU A 83 -11.42 -8.19 17.31
CA GLU A 83 -10.42 -7.23 17.81
C GLU A 83 -9.18 -7.09 16.93
N ASP A 84 -8.59 -8.23 16.53
CA ASP A 84 -7.31 -8.27 15.85
C ASP A 84 -7.44 -8.12 14.32
N VAL A 85 -8.67 -7.92 13.82
CA VAL A 85 -8.92 -7.47 12.44
C VAL A 85 -9.03 -5.97 12.52
N GLN A 86 -7.91 -5.27 12.31
CA GLN A 86 -7.89 -3.83 12.07
C GLN A 86 -9.01 -3.54 11.06
N THR A 87 -10.09 -2.91 11.51
CA THR A 87 -11.06 -2.33 10.60
C THR A 87 -10.30 -1.22 9.92
N LYS A 88 -9.69 -1.52 8.77
CA LYS A 88 -9.28 -0.50 7.83
C LYS A 88 -10.55 0.29 7.59
N LYS A 89 -10.72 1.41 8.32
CA LYS A 89 -11.77 2.37 8.05
C LYS A 89 -11.59 2.64 6.57
N ARG A 90 -12.52 2.17 5.74
CA ARG A 90 -12.74 2.80 4.46
C ARG A 90 -12.98 4.23 4.87
N ALA A 91 -11.95 5.06 4.78
CA ALA A 91 -12.08 6.48 4.94
C ALA A 91 -13.06 6.84 3.83
N ALA A 92 -14.35 6.86 4.20
CA ALA A 92 -15.37 7.60 3.51
C ALA A 92 -14.71 8.96 3.36
N ALA A 93 -14.36 9.28 2.12
CA ALA A 93 -13.80 10.57 1.79
C ALA A 93 -14.65 11.58 2.54
N THR A 94 -14.03 12.36 3.42
CA THR A 94 -14.64 13.53 4.02
C THR A 94 -15.15 14.36 2.85
N THR A 95 -16.44 14.23 2.55
CA THR A 95 -17.16 15.11 1.66
C THR A 95 -17.17 16.44 2.36
N THR A 96 -16.14 17.24 2.09
CA THR A 96 -16.27 18.69 2.17
C THR A 96 -17.41 19.05 1.22
N GLU A 97 -18.53 19.40 1.81
CA GLU A 97 -19.69 19.96 1.13
C GLU A 97 -19.24 21.18 0.32
N THR A 98 -19.01 20.96 -0.97
CA THR A 98 -19.11 22.02 -1.96
C THR A 98 -20.22 21.58 -2.90
N ASN A 99 -21.42 22.07 -2.61
CA ASN A 99 -22.50 22.16 -3.58
C ASN A 99 -21.93 22.78 -4.85
N LEU A 100 -21.89 22.04 -5.96
CA LEU A 100 -21.96 22.52 -7.33
C LEU A 100 -22.28 21.34 -8.26
N THR A 101 -23.58 21.22 -8.52
CA THR A 101 -24.20 20.90 -9.80
C THR A 101 -23.64 19.72 -10.63
N GLN A 102 -24.52 18.72 -10.73
CA GLN A 102 -24.64 17.71 -11.78
C GLN A 102 -23.70 17.87 -13.00
N SER A 103 -22.66 17.05 -13.08
CA SER A 103 -22.01 16.76 -14.36
C SER A 103 -21.64 15.28 -14.50
N LYS A 104 -22.05 14.76 -15.66
CA LYS A 104 -21.76 13.48 -16.31
C LYS A 104 -20.56 12.70 -15.76
N LYS A 105 -20.76 11.38 -15.54
CA LYS A 105 -19.75 10.32 -15.33
C LYS A 105 -18.47 10.54 -16.17
N LYS A 106 -17.54 11.38 -15.67
CA LYS A 106 -16.14 11.35 -16.06
C LYS A 106 -15.49 10.26 -15.23
N ARG A 107 -14.77 9.34 -15.88
CA ARG A 107 -13.98 8.29 -15.23
C ARG A 107 -13.18 8.93 -14.10
N LYS A 108 -13.48 8.54 -12.85
CA LYS A 108 -12.81 9.04 -11.65
C LYS A 108 -11.31 8.85 -11.86
N ARG A 109 -10.55 9.95 -11.84
CA ARG A 109 -9.09 9.88 -11.94
C ARG A 109 -8.58 9.18 -10.68
N VAL A 110 -7.92 8.04 -10.86
CA VAL A 110 -7.28 7.30 -9.77
C VAL A 110 -6.12 8.14 -9.25
N THR A 111 -6.09 8.43 -7.95
CA THR A 111 -5.04 9.20 -7.28
C THR A 111 -3.91 8.30 -6.78
N ALA A 112 -2.77 8.86 -6.37
CA ALA A 112 -1.71 8.09 -5.73
C ALA A 112 -2.24 7.33 -4.49
N ASP A 113 -3.05 8.00 -3.66
CA ASP A 113 -3.69 7.41 -2.48
C ASP A 113 -4.59 6.21 -2.79
N ASP A 114 -5.31 6.23 -3.93
CA ASP A 114 -6.15 5.11 -4.35
C ASP A 114 -5.29 3.88 -4.68
N PHE A 115 -4.14 4.08 -5.35
CA PHE A 115 -3.19 3.00 -5.62
C PHE A 115 -2.49 2.48 -4.36
N GLU A 116 -2.21 3.36 -3.40
CA GLU A 116 -1.61 2.96 -2.11
C GLU A 116 -2.56 2.09 -1.28
N ARG A 117 -3.84 2.47 -1.20
CA ARG A 117 -4.85 1.65 -0.53
C ARG A 117 -4.97 0.27 -1.18
N TYR A 118 -4.92 0.22 -2.51
CA TYR A 118 -4.92 -1.05 -3.24
C TYR A 118 -3.67 -1.88 -2.96
N LEU A 119 -2.50 -1.23 -2.88
CA LEU A 119 -1.24 -1.87 -2.54
C LEU A 119 -1.27 -2.50 -1.14
N ASP A 120 -1.87 -1.81 -0.16
CA ASP A 120 -2.07 -2.35 1.20
C ASP A 120 -3.03 -3.55 1.26
N ASP A 121 -3.89 -3.73 0.26
CA ASP A 121 -4.82 -4.85 0.17
C ASP A 121 -4.15 -6.08 -0.50
N ILE A 122 -3.06 -5.88 -1.25
CA ILE A 122 -2.28 -6.98 -1.82
C ILE A 122 -1.41 -7.57 -0.72
N THR A 123 -1.75 -8.80 -0.33
CA THR A 123 -1.07 -9.54 0.73
C THR A 123 -0.67 -10.92 0.23
N LEU A 124 0.37 -11.47 0.84
CA LEU A 124 0.77 -12.85 0.57
C LEU A 124 -0.33 -13.81 1.07
N PRO A 125 -0.46 -15.00 0.46
CA PRO A 125 -1.37 -16.03 0.94
C PRO A 125 -1.15 -16.30 2.44
N SER A 126 -2.24 -16.34 3.21
CA SER A 126 -2.18 -16.67 4.63
C SER A 126 -1.63 -18.08 4.81
N THR A 127 -0.69 -18.25 5.74
CA THR A 127 -0.17 -19.57 6.11
C THR A 127 -1.10 -20.34 7.04
N TRP A 128 -2.08 -19.66 7.63
CA TRP A 128 -3.07 -20.25 8.51
C TRP A 128 -4.45 -20.24 7.84
N ASP A 129 -5.13 -21.39 7.91
CA ASP A 129 -6.52 -21.61 7.50
C ASP A 129 -7.49 -20.77 8.35
N ARG A 130 -7.12 -20.54 9.60
CA ARG A 130 -7.97 -19.94 10.60
C ARG A 130 -7.17 -19.13 11.61
N LYS A 131 -7.60 -17.89 11.83
CA LYS A 131 -7.10 -17.03 12.91
C LYS A 131 -7.68 -17.47 14.25
N LEU A 132 -6.82 -17.55 15.27
CA LEU A 132 -7.24 -17.74 16.66
C LEU A 132 -7.34 -16.39 17.37
N GLN A 133 -8.24 -16.33 18.34
CA GLN A 133 -8.44 -15.15 19.17
C GLN A 133 -7.49 -15.17 20.38
N LYS A 134 -7.19 -13.98 20.90
CA LYS A 134 -6.43 -13.81 22.16
C LYS A 134 -7.33 -14.17 23.35
N SER A 135 -6.73 -14.47 24.49
CA SER A 135 -7.50 -14.61 25.74
C SER A 135 -8.20 -13.29 26.08
N GLY A 136 -9.47 -13.35 26.46
CA GLY A 136 -10.28 -12.17 26.75
C GLY A 136 -10.67 -11.34 25.51
N ALA A 137 -10.41 -11.83 24.30
CA ALA A 137 -10.72 -11.10 23.07
C ALA A 137 -12.20 -10.73 22.96
N HIS A 138 -12.46 -9.66 22.22
CA HIS A 138 -13.81 -9.18 21.95
C HIS A 138 -14.17 -9.31 20.46
N ALA A 139 -15.48 -9.39 20.21
CA ALA A 139 -16.07 -9.43 18.88
C ALA A 139 -17.27 -8.48 18.79
N VAL A 140 -17.40 -7.81 17.65
CA VAL A 140 -18.58 -7.04 17.27
C VAL A 140 -19.37 -7.87 16.26
N VAL A 141 -20.57 -8.30 16.66
CA VAL A 141 -21.47 -9.10 15.82
C VAL A 141 -22.50 -8.18 15.21
N ILE A 142 -22.52 -8.08 13.88
CA ILE A 142 -23.45 -7.24 13.12
C ILE A 142 -24.58 -8.14 12.61
N PHE A 143 -25.81 -7.81 13.01
CA PHE A 143 -27.02 -8.51 12.60
C PHE A 143 -27.58 -7.93 11.31
N ALA A 144 -28.41 -8.70 10.61
CA ALA A 144 -29.09 -8.23 9.40
C ALA A 144 -29.94 -6.97 9.69
N ASP A 145 -30.57 -6.92 10.86
CA ASP A 145 -31.51 -5.88 11.26
C ASP A 145 -31.52 -5.68 12.78
N LYS A 146 -31.98 -4.51 13.23
CA LYS A 146 -32.06 -4.14 14.66
C LYS A 146 -32.96 -5.11 15.47
N PRO A 147 -34.15 -5.52 14.98
CA PRO A 147 -34.96 -6.54 15.66
C PRO A 147 -34.26 -7.88 15.85
N SER A 148 -33.50 -8.37 14.86
CA SER A 148 -32.65 -9.58 15.01
C SER A 148 -31.61 -9.44 16.13
N MET A 149 -31.02 -8.26 16.28
CA MET A 149 -30.08 -7.98 17.38
C MET A 149 -30.78 -8.01 18.75
N GLU A 150 -31.90 -7.29 18.88
CA GLU A 150 -32.64 -7.19 20.14
C GLU A 150 -33.21 -8.54 20.58
N SER A 151 -33.76 -9.32 19.65
CA SER A 151 -34.24 -10.67 19.90
C SER A 151 -33.12 -11.61 20.33
N SER A 152 -31.93 -11.50 19.72
CA SER A 152 -30.73 -12.25 20.10
C SER A 152 -30.26 -11.93 21.52
N LEU A 153 -30.26 -10.65 21.92
CA LEU A 153 -29.94 -10.25 23.29
C LEU A 153 -30.99 -10.76 24.29
N LYS A 154 -32.29 -10.68 23.94
CA LYS A 154 -33.39 -11.22 24.76
C LYS A 154 -33.32 -12.75 24.87
N ALA A 155 -32.94 -13.45 23.80
CA ALA A 155 -32.76 -14.90 23.82
C ALA A 155 -31.56 -15.31 24.69
N ALA A 156 -30.44 -14.60 24.59
CA ALA A 156 -29.27 -14.83 25.43
C ALA A 156 -29.58 -14.62 26.93
N THR A 157 -30.24 -13.51 27.28
CA THR A 157 -30.67 -13.26 28.68
C THR A 157 -31.64 -14.34 29.18
N LYS A 158 -32.56 -14.81 28.33
CA LYS A 158 -33.52 -15.88 28.67
C LYS A 158 -32.83 -17.23 28.83
N ALA A 159 -31.87 -17.56 27.97
CA ALA A 159 -31.07 -18.79 28.06
C ALA A 159 -30.25 -18.81 29.35
N ALA A 160 -29.61 -17.69 29.69
CA ALA A 160 -28.87 -17.55 30.95
C ALA A 160 -29.77 -17.73 32.18
N LYS A 161 -30.94 -17.09 32.22
CA LYS A 161 -31.91 -17.22 33.34
C LYS A 161 -32.47 -18.64 33.48
N ARG A 162 -32.68 -19.33 32.35
CA ARG A 162 -33.21 -20.70 32.33
C ARG A 162 -32.13 -21.75 32.61
N GLY A 163 -30.85 -21.37 32.58
CA GLY A 163 -29.75 -22.32 32.65
C GLY A 163 -29.73 -23.27 31.46
N THR A 164 -30.12 -22.80 30.27
CA THR A 164 -30.09 -23.62 29.05
C THR A 164 -28.65 -24.02 28.75
N THR A 165 -28.40 -25.33 28.63
CA THR A 165 -27.09 -25.85 28.28
C THR A 165 -26.80 -25.56 26.82
N ILE A 166 -25.88 -24.63 26.58
CA ILE A 166 -25.39 -24.29 25.24
C ILE A 166 -23.97 -24.81 25.14
N VAL A 167 -23.74 -25.80 24.29
CA VAL A 167 -22.39 -26.33 24.02
C VAL A 167 -21.77 -25.57 22.86
N TRP A 168 -20.59 -25.00 23.06
CA TRP A 168 -19.88 -24.23 22.05
C TRP A 168 -19.45 -25.12 20.89
N GLY A 169 -19.81 -24.74 19.67
CA GLY A 169 -19.43 -25.52 18.48
C GLY A 169 -20.27 -26.80 18.25
N ASP A 170 -21.22 -27.12 19.12
CA ASP A 170 -21.99 -28.36 19.00
C ASP A 170 -22.93 -28.33 17.79
N SER A 171 -23.04 -29.44 17.06
CA SER A 171 -23.77 -29.59 15.79
C SER A 171 -23.31 -28.70 14.63
N LEU A 172 -22.17 -28.01 14.73
CA LEU A 172 -21.60 -27.30 13.59
C LEU A 172 -20.96 -28.27 12.59
N PRO A 173 -21.26 -28.15 11.28
CA PRO A 173 -20.63 -28.97 10.27
C PRO A 173 -19.11 -28.76 10.29
N THR A 174 -18.37 -29.85 10.49
CA THR A 174 -16.89 -29.84 10.54
C THR A 174 -16.28 -29.32 9.23
N ASP A 175 -16.98 -29.45 8.11
CA ASP A 175 -16.54 -28.94 6.81
C ASP A 175 -16.44 -27.42 6.74
N ARG A 176 -17.19 -26.70 7.60
CA ARG A 176 -17.24 -25.23 7.58
C ARG A 176 -16.19 -24.58 8.47
N ILE A 177 -15.53 -25.35 9.33
CA ILE A 177 -14.60 -24.83 10.33
C ILE A 177 -13.30 -25.63 10.25
N PRO A 178 -12.18 -24.97 9.95
CA PRO A 178 -10.89 -25.65 9.94
C PRO A 178 -10.59 -26.28 11.30
N VAL A 179 -10.16 -27.54 11.25
CA VAL A 179 -9.97 -28.39 12.42
C VAL A 179 -8.76 -27.90 13.23
N LEU A 180 -8.87 -27.97 14.56
CA LEU A 180 -7.78 -27.62 15.48
C LEU A 180 -6.87 -28.82 15.77
N GLY A 181 -5.88 -28.62 16.65
CA GLY A 181 -4.94 -29.67 17.06
C GLY A 181 -3.88 -29.96 15.99
N LEU A 182 -3.47 -31.24 15.86
CA LEU A 182 -2.42 -31.66 14.93
C LEU A 182 -2.73 -31.28 13.47
N ASN A 183 -3.97 -31.48 13.04
CA ASN A 183 -4.40 -31.20 11.67
C ASN A 183 -4.19 -29.74 11.27
N ARG A 184 -4.34 -28.81 12.22
CA ARG A 184 -4.07 -27.38 12.01
C ARG A 184 -2.61 -27.12 11.65
N TYR A 185 -1.69 -27.77 12.34
CA TYR A 185 -0.25 -27.60 12.08
C TYR A 185 0.18 -28.26 10.78
N VAL A 186 -0.37 -29.43 10.46
CA VAL A 186 -0.17 -30.09 9.16
C VAL A 186 -0.70 -29.23 8.02
N ALA A 187 -1.88 -28.62 8.20
CA ALA A 187 -2.44 -27.71 7.21
C ALA A 187 -1.56 -26.45 7.05
N HIS A 188 -1.08 -25.88 8.16
CA HIS A 188 -0.14 -24.75 8.14
C HIS A 188 1.17 -25.08 7.43
N GLU A 189 1.78 -26.23 7.70
CA GLU A 189 2.99 -26.69 7.01
C GLU A 189 2.78 -26.78 5.49
N ARG A 190 1.63 -27.32 5.06
CA ARG A 190 1.27 -27.35 3.63
C ARG A 190 1.09 -25.94 3.04
N MET A 191 0.49 -25.02 3.79
CA MET A 191 0.26 -23.64 3.35
C MET A 191 1.51 -22.75 3.38
N GLN A 192 2.55 -23.12 4.12
CA GLN A 192 3.86 -22.45 4.08
C GLN A 192 4.54 -22.58 2.72
N TYR A 193 4.19 -23.60 1.94
CA TYR A 193 4.73 -23.85 0.61
C TYR A 193 3.60 -23.73 -0.44
N PRO A 194 3.09 -22.50 -0.69
CA PRO A 194 2.04 -22.29 -1.68
C PRO A 194 2.55 -22.56 -3.10
N ASP A 195 1.63 -22.85 -4.01
CA ASP A 195 1.98 -23.01 -5.43
C ASP A 195 2.70 -21.78 -5.98
N ARG A 196 3.77 -22.01 -6.74
CA ARG A 196 4.61 -20.94 -7.32
C ARG A 196 3.79 -19.93 -8.11
N GLY A 197 2.75 -20.36 -8.83
CA GLY A 197 1.89 -19.49 -9.60
C GLY A 197 1.07 -18.52 -8.74
N THR A 198 0.60 -18.95 -7.57
CA THR A 198 -0.10 -18.07 -6.62
C THR A 198 0.81 -16.99 -6.06
N LEU A 199 2.03 -17.37 -5.66
CA LEU A 199 3.02 -16.44 -5.11
C LEU A 199 3.48 -15.42 -6.15
N LEU A 200 3.80 -15.88 -7.37
CA LEU A 200 4.25 -15.02 -8.44
C LEU A 200 3.18 -14.03 -8.88
N ARG A 201 1.90 -14.41 -8.87
CA ARG A 201 0.79 -13.48 -9.12
C ARG A 201 0.75 -12.37 -8.07
N ALA A 202 0.77 -12.72 -6.79
CA ALA A 202 0.74 -11.73 -5.70
C ALA A 202 1.94 -10.76 -5.76
N VAL A 203 3.14 -11.28 -6.01
CA VAL A 203 4.36 -10.47 -6.15
C VAL A 203 4.30 -9.57 -7.37
N ASN A 204 3.90 -10.09 -8.53
CA ASN A 204 3.79 -9.29 -9.74
C ASN A 204 2.74 -8.19 -9.58
N GLU A 205 1.59 -8.52 -9.01
CA GLU A 205 0.54 -7.55 -8.71
C GLU A 205 1.07 -6.44 -7.79
N PHE A 206 1.73 -6.80 -6.68
CA PHE A 206 2.36 -5.85 -5.77
C PHE A 206 3.39 -4.96 -6.48
N MET A 207 4.28 -5.54 -7.28
CA MET A 207 5.32 -4.77 -7.98
C MET A 207 4.71 -3.82 -9.02
N THR A 208 3.68 -4.27 -9.75
CA THR A 208 3.01 -3.41 -10.74
C THR A 208 2.29 -2.24 -10.07
N THR A 209 1.58 -2.47 -8.97
CA THR A 209 0.89 -1.40 -8.24
C THR A 209 1.89 -0.48 -7.54
N PHE A 210 2.98 -1.02 -7.01
CA PHE A 210 4.07 -0.23 -6.42
C PHE A 210 4.69 0.72 -7.44
N THR A 211 4.96 0.26 -8.66
CA THR A 211 5.47 1.13 -9.73
C THR A 211 4.47 2.23 -10.06
N GLN A 212 3.18 1.92 -10.14
CA GLN A 212 2.11 2.91 -10.37
C GLN A 212 2.03 3.95 -9.25
N VAL A 213 2.11 3.54 -7.98
CA VAL A 213 2.19 4.45 -6.82
C VAL A 213 3.41 5.37 -6.96
N SER A 214 4.58 4.80 -7.24
CA SER A 214 5.83 5.56 -7.36
C SER A 214 5.77 6.60 -8.48
N GLU A 215 5.19 6.25 -9.62
CA GLU A 215 5.03 7.17 -10.75
C GLU A 215 3.95 8.22 -10.48
N ALA A 216 2.84 7.85 -9.84
CA ALA A 216 1.79 8.78 -9.47
C ALA A 216 2.31 9.85 -8.52
N ARG A 217 3.03 9.45 -7.46
CA ARG A 217 3.70 10.38 -6.53
C ARG A 217 4.71 11.28 -7.23
N LYS A 218 5.57 10.73 -8.09
CA LYS A 218 6.52 11.54 -8.88
C LYS A 218 5.82 12.57 -9.76
N ARG A 219 4.69 12.21 -10.38
CA ARG A 219 3.88 13.14 -11.18
C ARG A 219 3.21 14.21 -10.33
N GLU A 220 2.75 13.87 -9.13
CA GLU A 220 2.16 14.83 -8.18
C GLU A 220 3.22 15.81 -7.66
N ASP A 221 4.40 15.33 -7.27
CA ASP A 221 5.53 16.16 -6.87
C ASP A 221 5.98 17.08 -8.00
N HIS A 222 6.12 16.57 -9.23
CA HIS A 222 6.48 17.39 -10.38
C HIS A 222 5.44 18.47 -10.68
N LYS A 223 4.14 18.17 -10.53
CA LYS A 223 3.10 19.18 -10.65
C LYS A 223 3.17 20.21 -9.53
N ARG A 224 3.39 19.78 -8.28
CA ARG A 224 3.53 20.70 -7.13
C ARG A 224 4.69 21.66 -7.35
N LEU A 225 5.83 21.16 -7.83
CA LEU A 225 7.01 21.98 -8.12
C LEU A 225 6.82 22.92 -9.32
N ALA A 226 5.92 22.58 -10.25
CA ALA A 226 5.62 23.39 -11.43
C ALA A 226 4.58 24.50 -11.17
N VAL A 227 3.85 24.43 -10.06
CA VAL A 227 2.94 25.50 -9.65
C VAL A 227 3.77 26.64 -9.04
N PRO A 228 3.65 27.89 -9.53
CA PRO A 228 4.34 29.03 -8.94
C PRO A 228 3.86 29.30 -7.52
N ASP A 229 4.78 29.71 -6.65
CA ASP A 229 4.47 30.12 -5.28
C ASP A 229 3.73 31.47 -5.23
N GLU A 230 3.36 31.96 -4.04
CA GLU A 230 2.64 33.23 -3.84
C GLU A 230 3.38 34.46 -4.43
N ASP A 231 4.71 34.40 -4.52
CA ASP A 231 5.57 35.40 -5.15
C ASP A 231 5.80 35.17 -6.66
N GLY A 232 5.16 34.17 -7.27
CA GLY A 232 5.23 33.87 -8.70
C GLY A 232 6.48 33.12 -9.17
N PHE A 233 7.32 32.65 -8.25
CA PHE A 233 8.52 31.87 -8.58
C PHE A 233 8.21 30.37 -8.67
N VAL A 234 8.86 29.70 -9.62
CA VAL A 234 8.78 28.23 -9.80
C VAL A 234 10.03 27.61 -9.21
N THR A 235 9.87 26.65 -8.30
CA THR A 235 11.00 25.95 -7.67
C THR A 235 11.73 25.07 -8.70
N VAL A 236 12.98 25.41 -9.01
CA VAL A 236 13.83 24.61 -9.91
C VAL A 236 14.26 23.33 -9.18
N SER A 237 13.62 22.21 -9.51
CA SER A 237 14.08 20.90 -9.06
C SER A 237 15.26 20.44 -9.93
N HIS A 238 16.30 19.91 -9.28
CA HIS A 238 17.33 19.19 -10.01
C HIS A 238 16.70 17.89 -10.51
N GLY A 239 16.78 17.66 -11.82
CA GLY A 239 16.38 16.38 -12.41
C GLY A 239 17.11 15.22 -11.71
N PRO A 240 16.55 14.00 -11.77
CA PRO A 240 17.19 12.84 -11.15
C PRO A 240 18.65 12.75 -11.63
N LYS A 241 19.60 12.63 -10.70
CA LYS A 241 20.99 12.30 -11.00
C LYS A 241 21.01 10.90 -11.63
N LEU A 242 20.82 10.86 -12.93
CA LEU A 242 20.76 9.66 -13.75
C LEU A 242 22.20 9.18 -13.96
N ASN A 243 22.67 8.29 -13.09
CA ASN A 243 23.92 7.54 -13.23
C ASN A 243 23.83 6.49 -14.36
N SER A 244 23.13 6.78 -15.47
CA SER A 244 23.06 5.91 -16.63
C SER A 244 24.09 6.36 -17.65
N VAL A 245 25.16 5.57 -17.80
CA VAL A 245 26.28 5.77 -18.75
C VAL A 245 25.79 6.10 -20.17
N ALA A 246 24.65 5.55 -20.59
CA ALA A 246 24.06 5.77 -21.92
C ALA A 246 23.58 7.22 -22.20
N ARG A 247 23.42 8.07 -21.18
CA ARG A 247 23.07 9.50 -21.37
C ARG A 247 24.20 10.46 -20.98
N GLU A 248 25.35 9.94 -20.55
CA GLU A 248 26.53 10.78 -20.36
C GLU A 248 27.04 11.32 -21.70
N GLU A 249 26.94 10.52 -22.78
CA GLU A 249 27.30 10.94 -24.13
C GLU A 249 26.37 12.06 -24.63
N GLU A 250 25.06 11.90 -24.49
CA GLU A 250 24.08 12.95 -24.82
C GLU A 250 24.31 14.23 -24.00
N MET A 251 24.64 14.09 -22.71
CA MET A 251 24.95 15.23 -21.84
C MET A 251 26.26 15.91 -22.25
N LYS A 252 27.30 15.14 -22.59
CA LYS A 252 28.57 15.68 -23.11
C LYS A 252 28.35 16.41 -24.42
N GLU A 253 27.57 15.85 -25.34
CA GLU A 253 27.22 16.52 -26.61
C GLU A 253 26.46 17.83 -26.39
N LEU A 254 25.53 17.87 -25.44
CA LEU A 254 24.81 19.10 -25.10
C LEU A 254 25.73 20.14 -24.46
N VAL A 255 26.64 19.72 -23.58
CA VAL A 255 27.67 20.59 -23.00
C VAL A 255 28.63 21.11 -24.07
N GLU A 256 29.06 20.27 -25.01
CA GLU A 256 29.89 20.69 -26.14
C GLU A 256 29.16 21.64 -27.08
N LYS A 257 27.88 21.39 -27.38
CA LYS A 257 27.04 22.33 -28.15
C LYS A 257 26.88 23.66 -27.42
N GLN A 258 26.75 23.66 -26.09
CA GLN A 258 26.72 24.89 -25.31
C GLN A 258 28.07 25.61 -25.28
N LYS A 259 29.19 24.87 -25.19
CA LYS A 259 30.54 25.45 -25.31
C LYS A 259 30.76 26.08 -26.67
N LYS A 260 30.39 25.40 -27.76
CA LYS A 260 30.43 25.93 -29.13
C LYS A 260 29.52 27.16 -29.35
N LYS A 261 28.47 27.31 -28.54
CA LYS A 261 27.62 28.52 -28.53
C LYS A 261 28.19 29.64 -27.64
N GLY A 262 28.98 29.29 -26.63
CA GLY A 262 29.70 30.20 -25.73
C GLY A 262 31.03 30.70 -26.30
N GLU A 263 31.59 29.99 -27.27
CA GLU A 263 32.59 30.48 -28.23
C GLU A 263 31.89 31.58 -29.05
N GLY A 264 31.91 32.82 -28.52
CA GLY A 264 31.15 33.94 -29.04
C GLY A 264 31.38 34.19 -30.54
N LEU A 265 30.46 34.92 -31.18
CA LEU A 265 30.50 35.18 -32.63
C LEU A 265 31.88 35.68 -33.06
N GLU A 266 32.59 34.85 -33.81
CA GLU A 266 33.79 35.29 -34.52
C GLU A 266 33.40 36.29 -35.62
N ASP A 267 34.22 37.32 -35.77
CA ASP A 267 34.10 38.40 -36.78
C ASP A 267 33.05 39.48 -36.52
N PHE A 268 32.45 39.53 -35.32
CA PHE A 268 31.52 40.61 -34.98
C PHE A 268 32.21 41.94 -34.71
N TYR A 269 33.41 41.92 -34.12
CA TYR A 269 34.11 43.16 -33.75
C TYR A 269 35.27 43.50 -34.70
N ARG A 270 35.41 44.79 -35.02
CA ARG A 270 36.47 45.31 -35.91
C ARG A 270 37.89 44.97 -35.43
N PHE A 271 38.10 44.80 -34.13
CA PHE A 271 39.40 44.40 -33.59
C PHE A 271 39.76 42.95 -33.96
N GLN A 272 38.80 42.02 -33.95
CA GLN A 272 38.98 40.62 -34.38
C GLN A 272 39.38 40.57 -35.86
N SER A 273 38.75 41.39 -36.70
CA SER A 273 39.11 41.49 -38.12
C SER A 273 40.51 42.05 -38.35
N ARG A 274 40.94 43.03 -37.54
CA ARG A 274 42.29 43.60 -37.61
C ARG A 274 43.35 42.59 -37.17
N GLU A 275 43.05 41.83 -36.11
CA GLU A 275 43.92 40.79 -35.59
C GLU A 275 44.07 39.62 -36.60
N LYS A 276 42.96 39.12 -37.17
CA LYS A 276 42.99 38.11 -38.25
C LYS A 276 43.76 38.57 -39.49
N ARG A 277 43.78 39.87 -39.82
CA ARG A 277 44.60 40.40 -40.92
C ARG A 277 46.08 40.43 -40.56
N LYS A 278 46.42 40.87 -39.34
CA LYS A 278 47.80 40.91 -38.84
C LYS A 278 48.38 39.50 -38.75
N GLU A 279 47.59 38.53 -38.31
CA GLU A 279 47.98 37.13 -38.24
C GLU A 279 48.22 36.53 -39.62
N ARG A 280 47.32 36.77 -40.58
CA ARG A 280 47.53 36.37 -41.99
C ARG A 280 48.80 36.97 -42.59
N GLN A 281 49.08 38.24 -42.31
CA GLN A 281 50.30 38.90 -42.76
C GLN A 281 51.55 38.22 -42.16
N ASN A 282 51.53 37.92 -40.86
CA ASN A 282 52.61 37.20 -40.19
C ASN A 282 52.80 35.78 -40.72
N GLN A 283 51.71 35.06 -41.03
CA GLN A 283 51.81 33.72 -41.63
C GLN A 283 52.44 33.76 -43.03
N LEU A 284 52.12 34.77 -43.84
CA LEU A 284 52.77 34.97 -45.14
C LEU A 284 54.26 35.29 -45.01
N LEU A 285 54.64 36.14 -44.04
CA LEU A 285 56.04 36.40 -43.70
C LEU A 285 56.78 35.11 -43.29
N ARG A 286 56.18 34.30 -42.40
CA ARG A 286 56.75 33.00 -42.00
C ARG A 286 56.94 32.05 -43.17
N ARG A 287 55.92 31.89 -44.02
CA ARG A 287 56.02 31.06 -45.23
C ARG A 287 57.08 31.57 -46.20
N PHE A 288 57.21 32.88 -46.35
CA PHE A 288 58.24 33.49 -47.20
C PHE A 288 59.66 33.27 -46.66
N ASP A 289 59.86 33.34 -45.35
CA ASP A 289 61.14 33.02 -44.72
C ASP A 289 61.47 31.53 -44.84
N GLU A 290 60.48 30.64 -44.72
CA GLU A 290 60.62 29.21 -44.97
C GLU A 290 61.01 28.92 -46.44
N ASP A 291 60.36 29.58 -47.40
CA ASP A 291 60.69 29.44 -48.82
C ASP A 291 62.05 30.04 -49.18
N LYS A 292 62.45 31.14 -48.54
CA LYS A 292 63.82 31.67 -48.63
C LYS A 292 64.85 30.68 -48.10
N LYS A 293 64.58 30.03 -46.96
CA LYS A 293 65.46 28.98 -46.41
C LYS A 293 65.55 27.79 -47.37
N LYS A 294 64.44 27.31 -47.92
CA LYS A 294 64.43 26.24 -48.93
C LYS A 294 65.22 26.63 -50.19
N LEU A 295 65.08 27.86 -50.67
CA LEU A 295 65.86 28.35 -51.82
C LEU A 295 67.35 28.48 -51.52
N ALA A 296 67.72 28.91 -50.30
CA ALA A 296 69.10 28.95 -49.86
C ALA A 296 69.71 27.53 -49.77
N GLU A 297 68.96 26.56 -49.24
CA GLU A 297 69.35 25.14 -49.22
C GLU A 297 69.52 24.58 -50.65
N ILE A 298 68.63 24.89 -51.58
CA ILE A 298 68.75 24.47 -52.99
C ILE A 298 69.97 25.13 -53.65
N LYS A 299 70.23 26.41 -53.39
CA LYS A 299 71.43 27.12 -53.88
C LYS A 299 72.72 26.59 -53.29
N ALA A 300 72.73 26.19 -52.00
CA ALA A 300 73.89 25.54 -51.38
C ALA A 300 74.13 24.14 -51.96
N ARG A 301 73.06 23.42 -52.34
CA ARG A 301 73.12 22.09 -52.95
C ARG A 301 73.56 22.10 -54.43
N LYS A 302 73.32 23.20 -55.17
CA LYS A 302 73.93 23.46 -56.49
C LYS A 302 75.27 24.18 -56.28
N GLY A 303 76.33 23.41 -56.05
CA GLY A 303 77.65 23.89 -55.65
C GLY A 303 78.24 25.05 -56.48
N LYS A 304 79.03 25.89 -55.81
CA LYS A 304 79.84 26.97 -56.40
C LYS A 304 80.75 26.42 -57.51
N ILE A 305 80.45 26.79 -58.76
CA ILE A 305 81.38 26.65 -59.88
C ILE A 305 82.41 27.78 -59.74
N ARG A 306 83.68 27.43 -59.50
CA ARG A 306 84.83 28.34 -59.63
C ARG A 306 85.28 28.31 -61.10
N PRO A 307 85.40 29.46 -61.79
CA PRO A 307 86.05 29.49 -63.10
C PRO A 307 87.58 29.56 -62.93
N GLU A 308 88.30 28.89 -63.84
CA GLU A 308 89.70 29.16 -64.19
C GLU A 308 89.82 30.50 -64.94
#